data_AF-A0A8X7C618-F1
#
_entry.id   AF-A0A8X7C618-F1
#
_cell.length_a   1.000
_cell.length_b   1.000
_cell.length_c   1.000
_cell.angle_alpha   90.00
_cell.angle_beta   90.00
_cell.angle_gamma   90.00
#
_symmetry.space_group_name_H-M   'P 1'
#
loop_
_entity.id
_entity.type
_entity.pdbx_description
1 polymer ?
#
loop_
_entity_poly.entity_id
_entity_poly.type
_entity_poly.pdbx_seq_one_letter_code
_entity_poly.pdbx_strand_id
1 'polypeptide(L)'
;MTMRCLILLLLSLLPGWSATVPPGPCKSWEFRCSNDRCITRNRFCDGTDDCGDASDEPTGCTNCNQTLMGEVGTKYPLRITEPFQRNLPFVCKLHLVAGGGATLGERLEITFLSFQIGSLTLDSYGAMKKEFFQLIETRIIVLKYKVSLRIFYD
;
A
#
# COMPACT_ATOMS: atom_id res chain seq x y z
N MET A 1 -49.64 5.18 -21.12
CA MET A 1 -49.69 5.89 -22.42
C MET A 1 -49.74 7.38 -22.15
N THR A 2 -48.63 8.09 -22.30
CA THR A 2 -48.23 8.90 -23.48
C THR A 2 -48.44 10.40 -23.20
N MET A 3 -47.59 11.23 -23.81
CA MET A 3 -47.53 12.70 -23.81
C MET A 3 -46.67 13.29 -22.67
N ARG A 4 -45.60 14.04 -22.92
CA ARG A 4 -45.15 14.72 -24.13
C ARG A 4 -43.65 15.00 -24.02
N CYS A 5 -42.91 14.44 -24.96
CA CYS A 5 -41.51 14.73 -25.26
C CYS A 5 -41.43 16.08 -26.01
N LEU A 6 -41.54 17.21 -25.30
CA LEU A 6 -41.51 18.53 -25.94
C LEU A 6 -40.76 19.62 -25.14
N ILE A 7 -40.00 19.25 -24.11
CA ILE A 7 -39.16 20.18 -23.32
C ILE A 7 -37.68 19.73 -23.38
N LEU A 8 -37.15 19.53 -24.59
CA LEU A 8 -35.75 19.06 -24.79
C LEU A 8 -34.88 19.99 -25.66
N LEU A 9 -35.25 21.26 -25.86
CA LEU A 9 -34.48 22.16 -26.74
C LEU A 9 -34.07 23.52 -26.14
N LEU A 10 -34.13 23.72 -24.82
CA LEU A 10 -33.76 25.01 -24.20
C LEU A 10 -32.83 24.91 -22.96
N LEU A 11 -32.10 23.81 -22.78
CA LEU A 11 -31.21 23.62 -21.61
C LEU A 11 -29.73 23.39 -21.98
N SER A 12 -29.26 23.94 -23.09
CA SER A 12 -27.83 23.88 -23.50
C SER A 12 -27.02 25.14 -23.17
N LEU A 13 -27.53 26.05 -22.33
CA LEU A 13 -26.86 27.31 -21.97
C LEU A 13 -26.58 27.49 -20.47
N LEU A 14 -26.57 26.42 -19.67
CA LEU A 14 -25.94 26.50 -18.35
C LEU A 14 -24.44 26.24 -18.51
N PRO A 15 -23.57 27.22 -18.24
CA PRO A 15 -22.13 27.04 -18.34
C PRO A 15 -21.71 25.98 -17.32
N GLY A 16 -21.13 24.90 -17.82
CA GLY A 16 -20.28 23.98 -17.06
C GLY A 16 -20.81 23.57 -15.69
N TRP A 17 -21.82 22.70 -15.63
CA TRP A 17 -21.90 21.77 -14.51
C TRP A 17 -20.82 20.70 -14.69
N SER A 18 -19.58 21.08 -14.40
CA SER A 18 -18.59 20.09 -13.98
C SER A 18 -19.06 19.65 -12.60
N ALA A 19 -19.83 18.57 -12.55
CA ALA A 19 -20.13 17.88 -11.29
C ALA A 19 -18.77 17.46 -10.73
N THR A 20 -18.23 18.25 -9.79
CA THR A 20 -17.11 17.82 -8.95
C THR A 20 -17.67 16.68 -8.11
N VAL A 21 -17.50 15.45 -8.59
CA VAL A 21 -17.73 14.24 -7.79
C VAL A 21 -16.93 14.46 -6.51
N PRO A 22 -17.57 14.58 -5.34
CA PRO A 22 -16.81 14.70 -4.10
C PRO A 22 -15.87 13.50 -4.05
N PRO A 23 -14.58 13.70 -3.74
CA PRO A 23 -13.64 12.59 -3.69
C PRO A 23 -14.24 11.51 -2.79
N GLY A 24 -14.52 10.34 -3.38
CA GLY A 24 -15.01 9.20 -2.63
C GLY A 24 -14.01 8.84 -1.53
N PRO A 25 -14.43 8.10 -0.49
CA PRO A 25 -13.51 7.65 0.54
C PRO A 25 -12.35 6.89 -0.11
N CYS A 26 -11.12 7.10 0.38
CA CYS A 26 -9.96 6.35 -0.10
C CYS A 26 -10.22 4.86 0.00
N LYS A 27 -9.69 4.14 -0.98
CA LYS A 27 -9.76 2.68 -1.00
C LYS A 27 -9.02 2.10 0.20
N SER A 28 -9.41 0.91 0.66
CA SER A 28 -8.84 0.30 1.88
C SER A 28 -7.33 0.02 1.80
N TRP A 29 -6.78 -0.04 0.59
CA TRP A 29 -5.35 -0.22 0.31
C TRP A 29 -4.60 1.09 -0.01
N GLU A 30 -5.30 2.23 -0.05
CA GLU A 30 -4.70 3.55 -0.26
C GLU A 30 -4.37 4.22 1.08
N PHE A 31 -3.41 5.15 1.05
CA PHE A 31 -3.16 6.04 2.17
C PHE A 31 -3.95 7.33 1.97
N ARG A 32 -4.64 7.77 3.02
CA ARG A 32 -5.40 9.01 3.03
C ARG A 32 -4.56 10.13 3.64
N CYS A 33 -4.25 11.13 2.85
CA CYS A 33 -3.56 12.35 3.23
C CYS A 33 -4.42 13.21 4.19
N SER A 34 -3.80 14.19 4.85
CA SER A 34 -4.51 15.13 5.72
C SER A 34 -5.43 16.08 4.94
N ASN A 35 -5.12 16.35 3.68
CA ASN A 35 -5.95 17.08 2.72
C ASN A 35 -7.01 16.21 2.00
N ASP A 36 -7.31 15.02 2.54
CA ASP A 36 -8.28 14.05 2.00
C ASP A 36 -7.97 13.50 0.58
N ARG A 37 -6.76 13.76 0.06
CA ARG A 37 -6.27 13.06 -1.14
C ARG A 37 -5.89 11.63 -0.81
N CYS A 38 -5.98 10.76 -1.81
CA CYS A 38 -5.57 9.37 -1.70
C CYS A 38 -4.31 9.14 -2.53
N ILE A 39 -3.29 8.56 -1.92
CA ILE A 39 -2.08 8.10 -2.60
C ILE A 39 -1.95 6.59 -2.44
N THR A 40 -1.20 5.95 -3.33
CA THR A 40 -0.93 4.53 -3.19
C THR A 40 -0.04 4.28 -1.95
N ARG A 41 -0.27 3.19 -1.22
CA ARG A 41 0.43 2.91 0.06
C ARG A 41 1.97 2.96 -0.04
N ASN A 42 2.53 2.64 -1.20
CA ASN A 42 3.96 2.66 -1.47
C ASN A 42 4.56 4.08 -1.62
N ARG A 43 3.73 5.11 -1.68
CA ARG A 43 4.12 6.53 -1.63
C ARG A 43 4.20 7.07 -0.21
N PHE A 44 3.59 6.38 0.76
CA PHE A 44 3.78 6.73 2.16
C PHE A 44 5.22 6.42 2.58
N CYS A 45 5.91 7.44 3.10
CA CYS A 45 7.31 7.33 3.53
C CYS A 45 8.27 6.83 2.44
N ASP A 46 8.12 7.38 1.24
CA ASP A 46 9.01 7.13 0.11
C ASP A 46 10.10 8.21 -0.09
N GLY A 47 10.02 9.30 0.70
CA GLY A 47 10.93 10.43 0.67
C GLY A 47 10.47 11.59 -0.22
N THR A 48 9.23 11.54 -0.73
CA THR A 48 8.63 12.55 -1.62
C THR A 48 7.29 13.01 -1.06
N ASP A 49 7.00 14.31 -1.12
CA ASP A 49 5.65 14.82 -0.77
C ASP A 49 4.67 14.54 -1.93
N ASP A 50 4.00 13.39 -1.88
CA ASP A 50 2.98 13.00 -2.85
C ASP A 50 1.59 13.52 -2.46
N CYS A 51 1.35 13.77 -1.18
CA CYS A 51 0.11 14.38 -0.72
C CYS A 51 -0.01 15.86 -1.13
N GLY A 52 1.11 16.58 -1.25
CA GLY A 52 1.19 18.03 -1.43
C GLY A 52 0.97 18.84 -0.14
N ASP A 53 0.84 18.14 0.99
CA ASP A 53 0.75 18.70 2.35
C ASP A 53 1.77 18.03 3.31
N ALA A 54 2.68 17.22 2.77
CA ALA A 54 3.69 16.41 3.46
C ALA A 54 3.15 15.42 4.50
N SER A 55 1.83 15.14 4.52
CA SER A 55 1.24 14.23 5.51
C SER A 55 1.62 12.76 5.32
N ASP A 56 2.19 12.42 4.17
CA ASP A 56 2.80 11.14 3.83
C ASP A 56 4.28 11.00 4.24
N GLU A 57 4.94 12.09 4.62
CA GLU A 57 6.37 12.13 4.98
C GLU A 57 6.63 12.68 6.41
N PRO A 58 5.92 12.21 7.47
CA PRO A 58 6.19 12.67 8.82
C PRO A 58 7.58 12.23 9.31
N THR A 59 8.17 12.98 10.23
CA THR A 59 9.47 12.63 10.81
C THR A 59 9.43 11.25 11.47
N GLY A 60 10.33 10.36 11.08
CA GLY A 60 10.37 8.98 11.59
C GLY A 60 9.33 8.05 10.99
N CYS A 61 8.73 8.42 9.84
CA CYS A 61 7.84 7.55 9.10
C CYS A 61 8.51 6.21 8.74
N THR A 62 7.68 5.19 8.51
CA THR A 62 8.12 3.92 7.94
C THR A 62 6.99 3.25 7.17
N ASN A 63 7.33 2.62 6.04
CA ASN A 63 6.45 1.72 5.30
C ASN A 63 6.38 0.30 5.92
N CYS A 64 6.90 0.14 7.14
CA CYS A 64 6.90 -1.11 7.90
C CYS A 64 5.99 -1.09 9.12
N ASN A 65 5.74 -2.27 9.69
CA ASN A 65 4.89 -2.44 10.87
C ASN A 65 3.44 -1.99 10.61
N GLN A 66 2.96 -2.24 9.39
CA GLN A 66 1.62 -1.84 8.93
C GLN A 66 0.76 -3.06 8.56
N THR A 67 -0.55 -2.89 8.68
CA THR A 67 -1.56 -3.82 8.15
C THR A 67 -1.92 -3.40 6.73
N LEU A 68 -1.63 -4.25 5.76
CA LEU A 68 -1.90 -4.00 4.35
C LEU A 68 -3.16 -4.75 3.95
N MET A 69 -4.17 -3.99 3.55
CA MET A 69 -5.39 -4.51 2.96
C MET A 69 -5.24 -4.55 1.44
N GLY A 70 -5.93 -5.48 0.80
CA GLY A 70 -6.02 -5.52 -0.64
C GLY A 70 -7.28 -6.18 -1.14
N GLU A 71 -7.57 -5.92 -2.40
CA GLU A 71 -8.63 -6.54 -3.19
C GLU A 71 -8.09 -7.73 -3.97
N VAL A 72 -9.03 -8.61 -4.31
CA VAL A 72 -8.71 -9.84 -5.05
C VAL A 72 -8.37 -9.54 -6.50
N GLY A 73 -7.39 -10.29 -7.03
CA GLY A 73 -6.87 -10.15 -8.39
C GLY A 73 -5.91 -8.97 -8.58
N THR A 74 -5.91 -8.02 -7.64
CA THR A 74 -5.07 -6.82 -7.70
C THR A 74 -3.67 -7.10 -7.19
N LYS A 75 -2.67 -6.57 -7.91
CA LYS A 75 -1.26 -6.62 -7.52
C LYS A 75 -0.86 -5.33 -6.82
N TYR A 76 -0.35 -5.44 -5.59
CA TYR A 76 0.09 -4.30 -4.80
C TYR A 76 1.61 -4.28 -4.69
N PRO A 77 2.31 -3.32 -5.34
CA PRO A 77 3.75 -3.18 -5.18
C PRO A 77 4.06 -2.58 -3.80
N LEU A 78 4.94 -3.23 -3.06
CA LEU A 78 5.42 -2.80 -1.75
C LEU A 78 6.91 -2.52 -1.84
N ARG A 79 7.31 -1.33 -1.43
CA ARG A 79 8.71 -0.98 -1.22
C ARG A 79 8.90 -0.89 0.29
N ILE A 80 9.87 -1.62 0.82
CA ILE A 80 10.27 -1.51 2.22
C ILE A 80 11.64 -0.86 2.23
N THR A 81 11.74 0.28 2.88
CA THR A 81 12.99 1.04 3.05
C THR A 81 13.49 0.88 4.48
N GLU A 82 14.79 0.65 4.62
CA GLU A 82 15.43 0.64 5.93
C GLU A 82 15.39 2.06 6.50
N PRO A 83 14.99 2.25 7.77
CA PRO A 83 15.01 3.56 8.39
C PRO A 83 16.45 4.04 8.52
N PHE A 84 16.64 5.36 8.49
CA PHE A 84 17.97 5.99 8.48
C PHE A 84 18.80 5.76 9.77
N GLN A 85 18.31 4.99 10.76
CA GLN A 85 19.03 4.66 12.00
C GLN A 85 19.92 3.42 11.83
N ARG A 86 21.19 3.67 11.50
CA ARG A 86 22.20 2.68 11.08
C ARG A 86 22.68 1.66 12.14
N ASN A 87 22.15 1.66 13.37
CA ASN A 87 22.73 0.89 14.49
C ASN A 87 21.75 -0.05 15.22
N LEU A 88 20.57 -0.33 14.67
CA LEU A 88 19.61 -1.26 15.27
C LEU A 88 19.18 -2.30 14.23
N PRO A 89 18.97 -3.59 14.63
CA PRO A 89 18.40 -4.57 13.73
C PRO A 89 16.98 -4.12 13.34
N PHE A 90 16.80 -3.66 12.10
CA PHE A 90 15.50 -3.25 11.59
C PHE A 90 14.66 -4.48 11.26
N VAL A 91 13.62 -4.72 12.05
CA VAL A 91 12.63 -5.77 11.79
C VAL A 91 11.34 -5.15 11.26
N CYS A 92 11.03 -5.40 9.99
CA CYS A 92 9.79 -4.98 9.37
C CYS A 92 8.77 -6.10 9.43
N LYS A 93 7.71 -5.94 10.23
CA LYS A 93 6.61 -6.91 10.29
C LYS A 93 5.43 -6.37 9.46
N LEU A 94 4.98 -7.13 8.47
CA LEU A 94 3.79 -6.79 7.70
C LEU A 94 2.67 -7.78 8.02
N HIS A 95 1.49 -7.24 8.27
CA HIS A 95 0.26 -8.02 8.41
C HIS A 95 -0.54 -7.86 7.12
N LEU A 96 -0.79 -8.96 6.42
CA LEU A 96 -1.51 -8.93 5.17
C LEU A 96 -2.92 -9.45 5.40
N VAL A 97 -3.92 -8.67 4.98
CA VAL A 97 -5.32 -9.03 5.13
C VAL A 97 -5.99 -8.96 3.76
N ALA A 98 -6.61 -10.06 3.36
CA ALA A 98 -7.43 -10.13 2.16
C ALA A 98 -8.89 -9.88 2.54
N GLY A 99 -9.60 -9.05 1.79
CA GLY A 99 -11.03 -8.78 2.03
C GLY A 99 -11.97 -9.92 1.63
N GLY A 100 -11.57 -11.19 1.79
CA GLY A 100 -12.31 -12.36 1.32
C GLY A 100 -13.61 -12.66 2.07
N GLY A 101 -13.78 -12.09 3.27
CA GLY A 101 -14.94 -12.36 4.13
C GLY A 101 -15.00 -13.83 4.58
N ALA A 102 -16.06 -14.19 5.30
CA ALA A 102 -16.19 -15.51 5.93
C ALA A 102 -16.34 -16.70 4.94
N THR A 103 -16.51 -16.44 3.64
CA THR A 103 -16.97 -17.45 2.67
C THR A 103 -15.94 -17.84 1.61
N LEU A 104 -14.89 -17.03 1.37
CA LEU A 104 -14.03 -17.21 0.18
C LEU A 104 -12.57 -17.57 0.51
N GLY A 105 -12.25 -17.81 1.79
CA GLY A 105 -10.89 -18.02 2.26
C GLY A 105 -9.99 -16.80 2.03
N GLU A 106 -8.77 -16.86 2.53
CA GLU A 106 -7.77 -15.80 2.34
C GLU A 106 -6.49 -16.41 1.76
N ARG A 107 -6.41 -16.53 0.43
CA ARG A 107 -5.17 -16.95 -0.23
C ARG A 107 -4.35 -15.74 -0.67
N LEU A 108 -3.19 -15.59 -0.05
CA LEU A 108 -2.20 -14.57 -0.38
C LEU A 108 -1.09 -15.19 -1.25
N GLU A 109 -0.90 -14.65 -2.45
CA GLU A 109 0.26 -14.95 -3.28
C GLU A 109 1.28 -13.83 -3.17
N ILE A 110 2.50 -14.16 -2.79
CA ILE A 110 3.58 -13.19 -2.63
C ILE A 110 4.60 -13.44 -3.72
N THR A 111 4.86 -12.42 -4.54
CA THR A 111 5.88 -12.46 -5.59
C THR A 111 6.96 -11.44 -5.29
N PHE A 112 8.21 -11.90 -5.25
CA PHE A 112 9.37 -11.02 -5.10
C PHE A 112 9.80 -10.50 -6.46
N LEU A 113 9.82 -9.16 -6.62
CA LEU A 113 10.34 -8.54 -7.84
C LEU A 113 11.87 -8.51 -7.81
N SER A 114 12.45 -8.36 -6.63
CA SER A 114 13.89 -8.38 -6.42
C SER A 114 14.17 -8.72 -4.95
N PHE A 115 15.08 -9.64 -4.69
CA PHE A 115 15.58 -9.95 -3.35
C PHE A 115 17.11 -10.01 -3.36
N GLN A 116 17.77 -9.63 -2.27
CA GLN A 116 19.22 -9.78 -2.06
C GLN A 116 19.51 -10.43 -0.69
N ILE A 117 18.94 -11.60 -0.40
CA ILE A 117 19.10 -12.27 0.92
C ILE A 117 20.57 -12.23 1.39
N GLY A 118 20.80 -11.57 2.53
CA GLY A 118 22.14 -11.33 3.08
C GLY A 118 22.54 -12.37 4.12
N SER A 119 23.79 -12.79 4.08
CA SER A 119 24.47 -13.54 5.14
C SER A 119 25.73 -12.78 5.51
N LEU A 120 26.07 -12.67 6.80
CA LEU A 120 27.41 -12.27 7.21
C LEU A 120 27.96 -13.24 8.22
N THR A 121 29.19 -13.59 7.92
CA THR A 121 30.05 -14.56 8.55
C THR A 121 31.08 -13.84 9.44
N LEU A 122 31.76 -14.60 10.29
CA LEU A 122 32.42 -14.17 11.53
C LEU A 122 33.64 -13.28 11.33
N ASP A 123 33.70 -12.17 12.06
CA ASP A 123 34.94 -11.43 12.28
C ASP A 123 35.42 -11.59 13.75
N SER A 124 36.61 -11.05 14.03
CA SER A 124 37.31 -11.15 15.32
C SER A 124 36.68 -10.31 16.46
N TYR A 125 35.62 -9.54 16.18
CA TYR A 125 34.72 -8.89 17.14
C TYR A 125 33.29 -9.51 17.11
N GLY A 126 32.98 -10.33 16.10
CA GLY A 126 31.74 -11.09 15.86
C GLY A 126 31.14 -10.90 14.44
N ALA A 127 30.57 -11.96 13.83
CA ALA A 127 29.80 -11.87 12.56
C ALA A 127 28.56 -10.96 12.69
N MET A 128 28.33 -9.98 11.81
CA MET A 128 26.98 -9.39 11.69
C MET A 128 26.60 -8.79 10.34
N LYS A 129 25.72 -9.51 9.64
CA LYS A 129 24.62 -9.03 8.79
C LYS A 129 23.83 -10.22 8.23
N LYS A 130 22.86 -10.72 8.99
CA LYS A 130 21.89 -11.67 8.45
C LYS A 130 20.60 -10.94 8.13
N GLU A 131 20.25 -10.95 6.86
CA GLU A 131 18.98 -10.43 6.34
C GLU A 131 18.18 -11.67 5.90
N PHE A 132 17.13 -12.02 6.64
CA PHE A 132 16.25 -13.15 6.34
C PHE A 132 14.83 -12.68 6.04
N PHE A 133 14.09 -13.55 5.36
CA PHE A 133 12.67 -13.39 5.10
C PHE A 133 11.97 -14.57 5.76
N GLN A 134 10.93 -14.30 6.55
CA GLN A 134 10.14 -15.34 7.19
C GLN A 134 8.66 -15.14 6.92
N LEU A 135 8.02 -16.22 6.49
CA LEU A 135 6.57 -16.35 6.46
C LEU A 135 6.13 -16.99 7.78
N ILE A 136 5.33 -16.26 8.52
CA ILE A 136 4.53 -16.78 9.64
C ILE A 136 3.08 -16.67 9.15
N GLU A 137 2.19 -17.58 9.56
CA GLU A 137 0.79 -17.55 9.13
C GLU A 137 0.20 -16.12 9.16
N THR A 138 -0.19 -15.60 7.97
CA THR A 138 -0.66 -14.21 7.68
C THR A 138 0.29 -13.04 8.01
N ARG A 139 1.51 -13.31 8.50
CA ARG A 139 2.50 -12.30 8.91
C ARG A 139 3.83 -12.50 8.19
N ILE A 140 4.33 -11.43 7.59
CA ILE A 140 5.64 -11.44 6.95
C ILE A 140 6.63 -10.69 7.82
N ILE A 141 7.76 -11.33 8.13
CA ILE A 141 8.93 -10.65 8.69
C ILE A 141 9.91 -10.40 7.56
N VAL A 142 10.11 -9.13 7.25
CA VAL A 142 11.04 -8.64 6.22
C VAL A 142 12.19 -7.91 6.90
N LEU A 143 13.40 -8.15 6.42
CA LEU A 143 14.60 -7.44 6.88
C LEU A 143 15.18 -6.51 5.80
N LYS A 144 14.72 -6.64 4.53
CA LYS A 144 15.00 -5.74 3.38
C LYS A 144 14.10 -6.14 2.18
N TYR A 145 13.94 -5.31 1.12
CA TYR A 145 13.40 -5.63 -0.25
C TYR A 145 12.08 -5.00 -0.73
N LYS A 146 11.85 -5.13 -2.05
CA LYS A 146 10.62 -4.80 -2.78
C LYS A 146 9.83 -6.08 -3.05
N VAL A 147 8.59 -6.13 -2.56
CA VAL A 147 7.69 -7.27 -2.65
C VAL A 147 6.46 -6.86 -3.43
N SER A 148 5.79 -7.79 -4.10
CA SER A 148 4.44 -7.57 -4.62
C SER A 148 3.51 -8.65 -4.08
N LEU A 149 2.30 -8.25 -3.72
CA LEU A 149 1.26 -9.15 -3.27
C LEU A 149 0.20 -9.26 -4.36
N ARG A 150 -0.32 -10.46 -4.59
CA ARG A 150 -1.58 -10.70 -5.29
C ARG A 150 -2.51 -11.52 -4.40
N ILE A 151 -3.78 -11.16 -4.39
CA ILE A 151 -4.80 -11.85 -3.60
C ILE A 151 -5.67 -12.70 -4.53
N PHE A 152 -6.07 -13.88 -4.08
CA PHE A 152 -6.95 -14.80 -4.79
C PHE A 152 -8.14 -15.23 -3.92
N TYR A 153 -9.19 -15.71 -4.57
CA TYR A 153 -10.24 -16.53 -3.95
C TYR A 153 -9.93 -18.01 -4.19
N ASP A 154 -10.50 -18.88 -3.36
CA ASP A 154 -10.60 -20.31 -3.65
C ASP A 154 -11.72 -20.61 -4.65
#